data_AF-A0A3B6GM73-F1
#
_entry.id   AF-A0A3B6GM73-F1
#
_cell.length_a   1.000
_cell.length_b   1.000
_cell.length_c   1.000
_cell.angle_alpha   90.00
_cell.angle_beta   90.00
_cell.angle_gamma   90.00
#
_symmetry.space_group_name_H-M   'P 1'
#
loop_
_entity.id
_entity.type
_entity.pdbx_description
1 polymer ?
#
loop_
_entity_poly.entity_id
_entity_poly.type
_entity_poly.pdbx_seq_one_letter_code
_entity_poly.pdbx_strand_id
1 'polypeptide(L)'
;MAQPPPWKAMYLYVASQARDGCAGVRQRVASARDDLASPLVLDTRDAEGRYTLLQSATTHLQHASDHLSAFIINTAVAERLALHGCGPVPSQPVARVGDLRAGHDHDWLGLIRLQAAREHAEGALRRVEGALALLGSVRFMLHSQNPDAPGRRQAMEGQLHALDLQPVVVGVASMSALASMATEPPIRDRIQ
;
A
#
# COMPACT_ATOMS: atom_id res chain seq x y z
N MET A 1 -3.45 33.79 12.31
CA MET A 1 -3.95 32.42 12.52
C MET A 1 -3.21 31.82 13.72
N ALA A 2 -3.92 31.24 14.68
CA ALA A 2 -3.28 30.53 15.80
C ALA A 2 -2.54 29.30 15.28
N GLN A 3 -1.37 28.97 15.84
CA GLN A 3 -0.66 27.75 15.47
C GLN A 3 -1.46 26.52 15.90
N PRO A 4 -1.51 25.45 15.09
CA PRO A 4 -2.17 24.22 15.49
C PRO A 4 -1.48 23.62 16.73
N PRO A 5 -2.22 22.94 17.61
CA PRO A 5 -1.61 22.25 18.74
C PRO A 5 -0.58 21.22 18.25
N PRO A 6 0.49 20.94 19.02
CA PRO A 6 1.61 20.11 18.57
C PRO A 6 1.21 18.73 18.03
N TRP A 7 0.19 18.10 18.63
CA TRP A 7 -0.33 16.82 18.17
C TRP A 7 -0.90 16.89 16.74
N LYS A 8 -1.55 18.02 16.40
CA LYS A 8 -2.20 18.22 15.09
C LYS A 8 -1.16 18.48 14.02
N ALA A 9 -0.08 19.20 14.34
CA ALA A 9 1.06 19.34 13.45
C ALA A 9 1.73 17.98 13.16
N MET A 10 1.94 17.15 14.18
CA MET A 10 2.51 15.81 14.01
C MET A 10 1.57 14.87 13.24
N TYR A 11 0.27 14.93 13.52
CA TYR A 11 -0.76 14.20 12.77
C TYR A 11 -0.68 14.50 11.27
N LEU A 12 -0.69 15.80 10.90
CA LEU A 12 -0.63 16.23 9.51
C LEU A 12 0.67 15.77 8.83
N TYR A 13 1.80 15.86 9.54
CA TYR A 13 3.10 15.40 9.05
C TYR A 13 3.13 13.88 8.78
N VAL A 14 2.65 13.06 9.71
CA VAL A 14 2.67 11.60 9.54
C VAL A 14 1.70 11.16 8.44
N ALA A 15 0.52 11.81 8.36
CA ALA A 15 -0.44 11.53 7.31
C ALA A 15 0.05 11.96 5.91
N SER A 16 0.81 13.05 5.80
CA SER A 16 1.46 13.43 4.53
C SER A 16 2.56 12.45 4.13
N GLN A 17 3.38 11.98 5.09
CA GLN A 17 4.39 10.93 4.83
C GLN A 17 3.74 9.63 4.33
N ALA A 18 2.60 9.23 4.90
CA ALA A 18 1.83 8.10 4.39
C ALA A 18 1.39 8.33 2.94
N ARG A 19 0.83 9.50 2.63
CA ARG A 19 0.41 9.86 1.26
C ARG A 19 1.57 9.81 0.27
N ASP A 20 2.74 10.33 0.62
CA ASP A 20 3.90 10.35 -0.28
C ASP A 20 4.38 8.93 -0.60
N GLY A 21 4.26 8.00 0.35
CA GLY A 21 4.51 6.58 0.14
C GLY A 21 3.63 5.91 -0.92
N CYS A 22 2.42 6.42 -1.18
CA CYS A 22 1.51 5.84 -2.19
C CYS A 22 2.07 5.94 -3.62
N ALA A 23 2.82 7.00 -3.94
CA ALA A 23 3.45 7.16 -5.25
C ALA A 23 4.52 6.07 -5.47
N GLY A 24 5.28 5.75 -4.41
CA GLY A 24 6.25 4.65 -4.41
C GLY A 24 5.60 3.31 -4.72
N VAL A 25 4.50 2.95 -4.04
CA VAL A 25 3.78 1.69 -4.32
C VAL A 25 3.34 1.64 -5.79
N ARG A 26 2.71 2.71 -6.30
CA ARG A 26 2.21 2.75 -7.69
C ARG A 26 3.33 2.54 -8.69
N GLN A 27 4.44 3.24 -8.53
CA GLN A 27 5.60 3.12 -9.40
C GLN A 27 6.16 1.69 -9.39
N ARG A 28 6.35 1.12 -8.19
CA ARG A 28 6.91 -0.22 -8.04
C ARG A 28 6.00 -1.30 -8.64
N VAL A 29 4.69 -1.20 -8.41
CA VAL A 29 3.72 -2.13 -9.01
C VAL A 29 3.69 -2.01 -10.53
N ALA A 30 3.79 -0.79 -11.08
CA ALA A 30 3.88 -0.59 -12.53
C ALA A 30 5.13 -1.24 -13.11
N SER A 31 6.32 -0.98 -12.53
CA SER A 31 7.57 -1.59 -13.00
C SER A 31 7.54 -3.12 -12.92
N ALA A 32 6.99 -3.69 -11.84
CA ALA A 32 6.81 -5.14 -11.74
C ALA A 32 5.91 -5.69 -12.85
N ARG A 33 4.82 -4.98 -13.19
CA ARG A 33 3.94 -5.39 -14.29
C ARG A 33 4.64 -5.33 -15.65
N ASP A 34 5.43 -4.30 -15.90
CA ASP A 34 6.16 -4.15 -17.16
C ASP A 34 7.19 -5.28 -17.32
N ASP A 35 7.92 -5.62 -16.26
CA ASP A 35 8.86 -6.74 -16.25
C ASP A 35 8.15 -8.08 -16.53
N LEU A 36 6.98 -8.30 -15.92
CA LEU A 36 6.21 -9.54 -16.06
C LEU A 36 5.42 -9.63 -17.37
N ALA A 37 5.13 -8.51 -18.02
CA ALA A 37 4.51 -8.47 -19.35
C ALA A 37 5.52 -8.74 -20.47
N SER A 38 6.83 -8.70 -20.17
CA SER A 38 7.87 -9.00 -21.15
C SER A 38 7.75 -10.44 -21.65
N PRO A 39 7.76 -10.66 -22.99
CA PRO A 39 7.72 -12.02 -23.54
C PRO A 39 8.95 -12.86 -23.16
N LEU A 40 10.04 -12.22 -22.72
CA LEU A 40 11.27 -12.87 -22.28
C LEU A 40 11.17 -13.49 -20.88
N VAL A 41 10.11 -13.17 -20.10
CA VAL A 41 9.96 -13.64 -18.71
C VAL A 41 9.80 -15.16 -18.59
N LEU A 42 9.45 -15.84 -19.69
CA LEU A 42 9.40 -17.31 -19.76
C LEU A 42 10.21 -17.88 -20.95
N ASP A 43 11.06 -17.07 -21.59
CA ASP A 43 11.95 -17.59 -22.63
C ASP A 43 13.02 -18.47 -21.96
N THR A 44 13.07 -19.73 -22.37
CA THR A 44 14.00 -20.73 -21.85
C THR A 44 15.34 -20.71 -22.59
N ARG A 45 15.41 -20.03 -23.74
CA ARG A 45 16.64 -19.82 -24.51
C ARG A 45 17.51 -18.70 -23.92
N ASP A 46 16.90 -17.78 -23.18
CA ASP A 46 17.58 -16.67 -22.50
C ASP A 46 17.40 -16.76 -20.98
N ALA A 47 18.18 -17.66 -20.36
CA ALA A 47 18.10 -17.89 -18.92
C ALA A 47 18.49 -16.65 -18.09
N GLU A 48 19.44 -15.85 -18.58
CA GLU A 48 19.95 -14.66 -17.89
C GLU A 48 18.93 -13.51 -17.94
N GLY A 49 18.40 -13.19 -19.12
CA GLY A 49 17.37 -12.15 -19.27
C GLY A 49 16.11 -12.46 -18.47
N ARG A 50 15.66 -13.73 -18.49
CA ARG A 50 14.54 -14.18 -17.65
C ARG A 50 14.82 -14.02 -16.15
N TYR A 51 15.98 -14.49 -15.69
CA TYR A 51 16.34 -14.38 -14.28
C TYR A 51 16.35 -12.91 -13.84
N THR A 52 16.87 -12.04 -14.70
CA THR A 52 16.92 -10.59 -14.47
C THR A 52 15.52 -10.00 -14.34
N LEU A 53 14.59 -10.33 -15.26
CA LEU A 53 13.20 -9.85 -15.21
C LEU A 53 12.45 -10.34 -13.98
N LEU A 54 12.53 -11.64 -13.65
CA LEU A 54 11.84 -12.20 -12.48
C LEU A 54 12.42 -11.67 -11.17
N GLN A 55 13.73 -11.49 -11.09
CA GLN A 55 14.39 -10.89 -9.93
C GLN A 55 14.00 -9.41 -9.81
N SER A 56 13.99 -8.65 -10.91
CA SER A 56 13.55 -7.26 -10.94
C SER A 56 12.11 -7.09 -10.46
N ALA A 57 11.18 -7.87 -11.03
CA ALA A 57 9.78 -7.89 -10.60
C ALA A 57 9.62 -8.25 -9.11
N THR A 58 10.39 -9.24 -8.63
CA THR A 58 10.42 -9.61 -7.20
C THR A 58 10.86 -8.42 -6.35
N THR A 59 11.97 -7.77 -6.70
CA THR A 59 12.50 -6.61 -5.98
C THR A 59 11.52 -5.43 -5.99
N HIS A 60 10.85 -5.18 -7.11
CA HIS A 60 9.82 -4.16 -7.17
C HIS A 60 8.63 -4.47 -6.25
N LEU A 61 8.15 -5.71 -6.22
CA LEU A 61 7.07 -6.11 -5.30
C LEU A 61 7.50 -6.09 -3.83
N GLN A 62 8.76 -6.40 -3.52
CA GLN A 62 9.31 -6.23 -2.16
C GLN A 62 9.28 -4.76 -1.73
N HIS A 63 9.78 -3.85 -2.58
CA HIS A 63 9.70 -2.41 -2.27
C HIS A 63 8.25 -1.92 -2.16
N ALA A 64 7.33 -2.43 -2.99
CA ALA A 64 5.91 -2.12 -2.85
C ALA A 64 5.35 -2.58 -1.49
N SER A 65 5.73 -3.77 -1.03
CA SER A 65 5.40 -4.30 0.30
C SER A 65 5.92 -3.41 1.42
N ASP A 66 7.18 -2.97 1.33
CA ASP A 66 7.80 -2.09 2.32
C ASP A 66 7.05 -0.74 2.40
N HIS A 67 6.72 -0.16 1.25
CA HIS A 67 5.94 1.08 1.19
C HIS A 67 4.52 0.92 1.75
N LEU A 68 3.84 -0.20 1.47
CA LEU A 68 2.52 -0.50 2.03
C LEU A 68 2.59 -0.69 3.55
N SER A 69 3.62 -1.37 4.04
CA SER A 69 3.85 -1.57 5.48
C SER A 69 4.12 -0.24 6.19
N ALA A 70 4.97 0.61 5.61
CA ALA A 70 5.22 1.96 6.12
C ALA A 70 3.95 2.83 6.12
N PHE A 71 3.11 2.72 5.09
CA PHE A 71 1.81 3.39 5.03
C PHE A 71 0.90 2.96 6.20
N ILE A 72 0.76 1.66 6.43
CA ILE A 72 -0.06 1.09 7.52
C ILE A 72 0.43 1.60 8.88
N ILE A 73 1.74 1.59 9.11
CA ILE A 73 2.34 2.09 10.36
C ILE A 73 2.06 3.59 10.54
N ASN A 74 2.31 4.40 9.52
CA ASN A 74 2.11 5.85 9.59
C ASN A 74 0.65 6.21 9.82
N THR A 75 -0.29 5.56 9.13
CA THR A 75 -1.73 5.78 9.34
C THR A 75 -2.16 5.38 10.75
N ALA A 76 -1.68 4.26 11.28
CA ALA A 76 -1.95 3.87 12.67
C ALA A 76 -1.36 4.86 13.71
N VAL A 77 -0.18 5.42 13.44
CA VAL A 77 0.41 6.47 14.30
C VAL A 77 -0.43 7.75 14.23
N ALA A 78 -0.84 8.17 13.04
CA ALA A 78 -1.70 9.34 12.86
C ALA A 78 -3.05 9.17 13.58
N GLU A 79 -3.67 7.98 13.48
CA GLU A 79 -4.89 7.65 14.23
C GLU A 79 -4.68 7.80 15.74
N ARG A 80 -3.62 7.22 16.30
CA ARG A 80 -3.31 7.33 17.73
C ARG A 80 -3.09 8.77 18.16
N LEU A 81 -2.34 9.56 17.38
CA LEU A 81 -2.09 10.98 17.67
C LEU A 81 -3.40 11.78 17.74
N ALA A 82 -4.31 11.56 16.79
CA ALA A 82 -5.60 12.23 16.79
C ALA A 82 -6.48 11.79 17.97
N LEU A 83 -6.53 10.48 18.28
CA LEU A 83 -7.31 9.97 19.41
C LEU A 83 -6.79 10.47 20.77
N HIS A 84 -5.46 10.55 20.95
CA HIS A 84 -4.85 11.11 22.18
C HIS A 84 -4.96 12.64 22.25
N GLY A 85 -4.75 13.33 21.12
CA GLY A 85 -4.79 14.79 21.05
C GLY A 85 -6.18 15.39 21.19
N CYS A 86 -7.22 14.64 20.82
CA CYS A 86 -8.63 15.02 20.96
C CYS A 86 -9.29 14.47 22.24
N GLY A 87 -8.55 13.72 23.06
CA GLY A 87 -9.03 13.17 24.33
C GLY A 87 -9.06 14.23 25.44
N PRO A 88 -9.94 14.09 26.45
CA PRO A 88 -10.05 15.05 27.55
C PRO A 88 -8.80 15.08 28.44
N VAL A 89 -8.01 13.99 28.49
CA VAL A 89 -6.77 13.89 29.27
C VAL A 89 -5.77 12.97 28.54
N PRO A 90 -4.52 13.42 28.26
CA PRO A 90 -3.51 12.62 27.55
C PRO A 90 -3.13 11.29 28.23
N SER A 91 -3.31 11.19 29.55
CA SER A 91 -3.01 10.02 30.38
C SER A 91 -4.17 9.05 30.58
N GLN A 92 -5.36 9.35 30.05
CA GLN A 92 -6.52 8.46 30.11
C GLN A 92 -6.55 7.49 28.92
N PRO A 93 -7.19 6.31 29.06
CA PRO A 93 -7.33 5.35 27.96
C PRO A 93 -7.99 5.99 26.74
N VAL A 94 -7.46 5.65 25.56
CA VAL A 94 -7.81 6.22 24.25
C VAL A 94 -9.34 6.24 24.07
N ALA A 95 -9.90 7.44 23.87
CA ALA A 95 -11.32 7.62 23.57
C ALA A 95 -11.71 6.76 22.35
N ARG A 96 -12.91 6.15 22.36
CA ARG A 96 -13.39 5.44 21.17
C ARG A 96 -13.73 6.47 20.10
N VAL A 97 -13.63 6.07 18.82
CA VAL A 97 -13.99 6.93 17.68
C VAL A 97 -15.42 7.51 17.83
N GLY A 98 -16.33 6.79 18.48
CA GLY A 98 -17.69 7.28 18.77
C GLY A 98 -17.77 8.45 19.76
N ASP A 99 -16.77 8.60 20.63
CA ASP A 99 -16.76 9.61 21.71
C ASP A 99 -16.32 10.99 21.19
N LEU A 100 -15.68 11.05 20.01
CA LEU A 100 -15.19 12.29 19.38
C LEU A 100 -16.28 13.08 18.63
N ARG A 101 -17.46 12.50 18.45
CA ARG A 101 -18.56 13.08 17.66
C ARG A 101 -19.19 14.32 18.29
N ALA A 102 -18.97 14.59 19.58
CA ALA A 102 -19.64 15.68 20.30
C ALA A 102 -18.89 17.02 20.30
N GLY A 103 -17.80 17.18 19.54
CA GLY A 103 -17.04 18.45 19.52
C GLY A 103 -15.93 18.58 18.48
N HIS A 104 -15.60 17.51 17.72
CA HIS A 104 -14.47 17.48 16.79
C HIS A 104 -14.85 16.81 15.45
N ASP A 105 -15.94 17.27 14.81
CA ASP A 105 -16.51 16.67 13.59
C ASP A 105 -15.50 16.43 12.46
N HIS A 106 -14.51 17.31 12.31
CA HIS A 106 -13.49 17.21 11.25
C HIS A 106 -12.39 16.20 11.55
N ASP A 107 -11.91 16.18 12.79
CA ASP A 107 -10.84 15.25 13.20
C ASP A 107 -11.41 13.81 13.27
N TRP A 108 -12.68 13.64 13.64
CA TRP A 108 -13.42 12.38 13.54
C TRP A 108 -13.53 11.85 12.10
N LEU A 109 -13.89 12.71 11.14
CA LEU A 109 -13.99 12.32 9.74
C LEU A 109 -12.62 11.96 9.15
N GLY A 110 -11.56 12.68 9.55
CA GLY A 110 -10.18 12.35 9.19
C GLY A 110 -9.76 10.97 9.68
N LEU A 111 -10.13 10.61 10.92
CA LEU A 111 -9.87 9.28 11.49
C LEU A 111 -10.55 8.16 10.70
N ILE A 112 -11.82 8.31 10.35
CA ILE A 112 -12.54 7.30 9.54
C ILE A 112 -11.89 7.11 8.17
N ARG A 113 -11.44 8.20 7.55
CA ARG A 113 -10.74 8.16 6.26
C ARG A 113 -9.41 7.42 6.37
N LEU A 114 -8.63 7.67 7.42
CA LEU A 114 -7.37 6.96 7.65
C LEU A 114 -7.59 5.47 7.91
N GLN A 115 -8.62 5.11 8.68
CA GLN A 115 -8.96 3.70 8.91
C GLN A 115 -9.32 3.00 7.60
N ALA A 116 -10.19 3.60 6.77
CA ALA A 116 -10.53 3.05 5.46
C ALA A 116 -9.29 2.96 4.54
N ALA A 117 -8.39 3.95 4.59
CA ALA A 117 -7.16 3.92 3.84
C ALA A 117 -6.25 2.75 4.27
N ARG A 118 -6.15 2.49 5.58
CA ARG A 118 -5.41 1.36 6.11
C ARG A 118 -6.01 0.02 5.67
N GLU A 119 -7.33 -0.13 5.69
CA GLU A 119 -8.00 -1.34 5.22
C GLU A 119 -7.69 -1.64 3.74
N HIS A 120 -7.68 -0.60 2.89
CA HIS A 120 -7.22 -0.73 1.51
C HIS A 120 -5.74 -1.10 1.41
N ALA A 121 -4.88 -0.53 2.26
CA ALA A 121 -3.45 -0.84 2.30
C ALA A 121 -3.17 -2.28 2.71
N GLU A 122 -3.87 -2.81 3.71
CA GLU A 122 -3.78 -4.21 4.12
C GLU A 122 -4.26 -5.15 3.02
N GLY A 123 -5.34 -4.79 2.33
CA GLY A 123 -5.83 -5.54 1.16
C GLY A 123 -4.80 -5.57 0.03
N ALA A 124 -4.17 -4.42 -0.27
CA ALA A 124 -3.09 -4.31 -1.25
C ALA A 124 -1.85 -5.12 -0.84
N LEU A 125 -1.46 -5.08 0.44
CA LEU A 125 -0.31 -5.80 0.96
C LEU A 125 -0.49 -7.32 0.79
N ARG A 126 -1.64 -7.86 1.19
CA ARG A 126 -1.96 -9.29 1.01
C ARG A 126 -1.87 -9.73 -0.45
N ARG A 127 -2.24 -8.86 -1.39
CA ARG A 127 -2.14 -9.14 -2.84
C ARG A 127 -0.68 -9.12 -3.32
N VAL A 128 0.12 -8.17 -2.86
CA VAL A 128 1.57 -8.12 -3.15
C VAL A 128 2.28 -9.34 -2.57
N GLU A 129 1.96 -9.76 -1.35
CA GLU A 129 2.51 -10.97 -0.73
C GLU A 129 2.09 -12.24 -1.50
N GLY A 130 0.83 -12.34 -1.91
CA GLY A 130 0.36 -13.42 -2.79
C GLY A 130 1.10 -13.45 -4.12
N ALA A 131 1.38 -12.28 -4.69
CA ALA A 131 2.16 -12.16 -5.92
C ALA A 131 3.61 -12.61 -5.74
N LEU A 132 4.25 -12.25 -4.64
CA LEU A 132 5.59 -12.72 -4.29
C LEU A 132 5.64 -14.25 -4.15
N ALA A 133 4.62 -14.88 -3.55
CA ALA A 133 4.54 -16.33 -3.42
C ALA A 133 4.42 -17.04 -4.79
N LEU A 134 3.62 -16.49 -5.70
CA LEU A 134 3.48 -17.00 -7.07
C LEU A 134 4.79 -16.83 -7.86
N LEU A 135 5.47 -15.68 -7.76
CA LEU A 135 6.78 -15.50 -8.39
C LEU A 135 7.84 -16.45 -7.82
N GLY A 136 7.83 -16.68 -6.50
CA GLY A 136 8.69 -17.68 -5.87
C GLY A 136 8.47 -19.09 -6.44
N SER A 137 7.21 -19.45 -6.69
CA SER A 137 6.83 -20.72 -7.29
C SER A 137 7.27 -20.84 -8.76
N VAL A 138 7.10 -19.79 -9.57
CA VAL A 138 7.60 -19.72 -10.95
C VAL A 138 9.12 -19.87 -10.97
N ARG A 139 9.83 -19.11 -10.12
CA ARG A 139 11.29 -19.24 -9.98
C ARG A 139 11.69 -20.65 -9.61
N PHE A 140 11.02 -21.30 -8.66
CA PHE A 140 11.30 -22.69 -8.29
C PHE A 140 11.15 -23.64 -9.48
N MET A 141 10.05 -23.53 -10.24
CA MET A 141 9.82 -24.35 -11.43
C MET A 141 10.90 -24.16 -12.50
N LEU A 142 11.41 -22.94 -12.66
CA LEU A 142 12.49 -22.63 -13.60
C LEU A 142 13.85 -23.21 -13.22
N HIS A 143 14.12 -23.43 -11.94
CA HIS A 143 15.37 -24.06 -11.47
C HIS A 143 15.31 -25.60 -11.53
N SER A 144 14.19 -26.19 -11.95
CA SER A 144 14.04 -27.65 -12.06
C SER A 144 14.72 -28.21 -13.33
N GLN A 145 15.05 -29.51 -13.34
CA GLN A 145 15.81 -30.17 -14.42
C GLN A 145 15.12 -30.19 -15.82
N ASN A 146 13.88 -29.70 -15.96
CA ASN A 146 13.18 -29.63 -17.24
C ASN A 146 12.09 -28.54 -17.24
N PRO A 147 12.44 -27.25 -17.34
CA PRO A 147 11.48 -26.15 -17.27
C PRO A 147 10.58 -26.05 -18.52
N ASP A 148 11.01 -26.62 -19.65
CA ASP A 148 10.30 -26.61 -20.94
C ASP A 148 9.21 -27.67 -21.07
N ALA A 149 9.10 -28.59 -20.11
CA ALA A 149 8.04 -29.60 -20.12
C ALA A 149 6.66 -28.91 -20.26
N PRO A 150 5.81 -29.31 -21.22
CA PRO A 150 4.58 -28.56 -21.56
C PRO A 150 3.69 -28.25 -20.36
N GLY A 151 3.49 -29.22 -19.46
CA GLY A 151 2.69 -29.02 -18.24
C GLY A 151 3.30 -28.03 -17.24
N ARG A 152 4.64 -27.91 -17.19
CA ARG A 152 5.32 -26.92 -16.34
C ARG A 152 5.27 -25.53 -16.95
N ARG A 153 5.51 -25.41 -18.26
CA ARG A 153 5.36 -24.14 -18.96
C ARG A 153 3.94 -23.59 -18.79
N GLN A 154 2.93 -24.42 -19.01
CA GLN A 154 1.53 -24.06 -18.77
C GLN A 154 1.26 -23.66 -17.31
N ALA A 155 1.83 -24.37 -16.33
CA ALA A 155 1.67 -24.01 -14.92
C ALA A 155 2.32 -22.65 -14.59
N MET A 156 3.50 -22.36 -15.14
CA MET A 156 4.17 -21.06 -14.97
C MET A 156 3.38 -19.92 -15.61
N GLU A 157 2.91 -20.11 -16.85
CA GLU A 157 2.06 -19.15 -17.56
C GLU A 157 0.76 -18.89 -16.79
N GLY A 158 0.15 -19.95 -16.25
CA GLY A 158 -1.04 -19.85 -15.41
C GLY A 158 -0.78 -19.07 -14.12
N GLN A 159 0.37 -19.29 -13.46
CA GLN A 159 0.73 -18.51 -12.28
C GLN A 159 1.03 -17.05 -12.59
N LEU A 160 1.72 -16.75 -13.69
CA LEU A 160 1.94 -15.38 -14.13
C LEU A 160 0.63 -14.68 -14.55
N HIS A 161 -0.31 -15.39 -15.17
CA HIS A 161 -1.65 -14.85 -15.45
C HIS A 161 -2.47 -14.61 -14.18
N ALA A 162 -2.29 -15.46 -13.16
CA ALA A 162 -2.95 -15.28 -11.87
C ALA A 162 -2.38 -14.12 -11.05
N LEU A 163 -1.23 -13.55 -11.44
CA LEU A 163 -0.66 -12.32 -10.87
C LEU A 163 -1.48 -11.09 -11.30
N ASP A 164 -2.69 -10.95 -10.76
CA ASP A 164 -3.46 -9.74 -10.95
C ASP A 164 -3.06 -8.65 -9.94
N LEU A 165 -2.24 -7.72 -10.41
CA LEU A 165 -1.81 -6.54 -9.66
C LEU A 165 -2.76 -5.34 -9.85
N GLN A 166 -3.80 -5.44 -10.67
CA GLN A 166 -4.75 -4.35 -10.88
C GLN A 166 -5.50 -3.95 -9.59
N PRO A 167 -5.94 -4.89 -8.71
CA PRO A 167 -6.54 -4.54 -7.43
C PRO A 167 -5.60 -3.74 -6.52
N VAL A 168 -4.28 -3.97 -6.60
CA VAL A 168 -3.29 -3.19 -5.84
C VAL A 168 -3.28 -1.74 -6.33
N VAL A 169 -3.30 -1.52 -7.64
CA VAL A 169 -3.34 -0.17 -8.23
C VAL A 169 -4.60 0.58 -7.81
N VAL A 170 -5.76 -0.07 -7.84
CA VAL A 170 -7.03 0.50 -7.39
C VAL A 170 -6.99 0.81 -5.89
N GLY A 171 -6.48 -0.12 -5.08
CA GLY A 171 -6.30 0.07 -3.65
C GLY A 171 -5.43 1.29 -3.33
N VAL A 172 -4.28 1.43 -4.01
CA VAL A 172 -3.36 2.57 -3.83
C VAL A 172 -4.01 3.90 -4.21
N ALA A 173 -4.86 3.93 -5.24
CA ALA A 173 -5.62 5.13 -5.59
C ALA A 173 -6.59 5.53 -4.47
N SER A 174 -7.36 4.58 -3.94
CA SER A 174 -8.28 4.79 -2.81
C SER A 174 -7.52 5.23 -1.55
N MET A 175 -6.42 4.56 -1.21
CA MET A 175 -5.54 4.92 -0.09
C MET A 175 -5.06 6.37 -0.19
N SER A 176 -4.53 6.75 -1.35
CA SER A 176 -3.99 8.08 -1.59
C SER A 176 -5.06 9.17 -1.48
N ALA A 177 -6.25 8.93 -2.06
CA ALA A 177 -7.37 9.85 -1.96
C ALA A 177 -7.86 10.03 -0.52
N LEU A 178 -8.02 8.92 0.22
CA LEU A 178 -8.46 8.94 1.61
C LEU A 178 -7.44 9.62 2.53
N ALA A 179 -6.15 9.36 2.35
CA ALA A 179 -5.08 10.02 3.09
C ALA A 179 -5.00 11.51 2.78
N SER A 180 -5.20 11.93 1.52
CA SER A 180 -5.28 13.35 1.16
C SER A 180 -6.47 14.01 1.85
N MET A 181 -7.66 13.42 1.73
CA MET A 181 -8.87 13.94 2.38
C MET A 181 -8.79 13.98 3.91
N ALA A 182 -7.95 13.16 4.53
CA ALA A 182 -7.74 13.18 5.98
C ALA A 182 -6.92 14.38 6.45
N THR A 183 -6.01 14.90 5.62
CA THR A 183 -5.14 16.05 5.95
C THR A 183 -5.75 17.40 5.54
N GLU A 184 -6.90 17.35 4.91
CA GLU A 184 -7.50 18.44 4.17
C GLU A 184 -8.61 19.12 4.99
N PRO A 185 -8.63 20.46 5.13
CA PRO A 185 -9.69 21.14 5.88
C PRO A 185 -11.05 20.91 5.20
N PRO A 186 -12.16 20.90 5.95
CA PRO A 186 -13.49 20.70 5.39
C PRO A 186 -13.77 21.70 4.25
N ILE A 187 -14.50 21.25 3.23
CA ILE A 187 -14.81 22.05 2.02
C ILE A 187 -15.47 23.39 2.38
N ARG A 188 -16.23 23.43 3.49
CA ARG A 188 -16.88 24.63 4.01
C ARG A 188 -15.91 25.77 4.35
N ASP A 189 -14.68 25.45 4.73
CA ASP A 189 -13.65 26.42 5.12
C ASP A 189 -12.71 26.79 3.96
N ARG A 190 -12.92 26.22 2.76
CA ARG A 190 -12.13 26.52 1.55
C ARG A 190 -12.79 27.53 0.60
N ILE A 191 -14.05 27.88 0.86
CA ILE A 191 -14.88 28.75 0.02
C ILE A 191 -15.08 30.13 0.70
N GLN A 192 -14.31 30.42 1.75
CA GLN A 192 -14.23 31.75 2.39
C GLN A 192 -12.98 32.48 1.92
#